data_AF-A0A820RC26-F1
#
_entry.id   AF-A0A820RC26-F1
#
_cell.length_a   1.000
_cell.length_b   1.000
_cell.length_c   1.000
_cell.angle_alpha   90.00
_cell.angle_beta   90.00
_cell.angle_gamma   90.00
#
_symmetry.space_group_name_H-M   'P 1'
#
loop_
_entity.id
_entity.type
_entity.pdbx_description
1 polymer ?
#
loop_
_entity_poly.entity_id
_entity_poly.type
_entity_poly.pdbx_seq_one_letter_code
_entity_poly.pdbx_strand_id
1 'polypeptide(L)'
;TYKTSKKQHQQKQSELISNEPDLNGLPGDNYCFIGMFSLLDPARPEVPDAVIKARRAHIRVAMVTGDHPTTAASIAKKVNILSKEISI
;
A
#
# COMPACT_ATOMS: atom_id res chain seq x y z
N THR A 1 -10.97 11.07 -36.18
CA THR A 1 -12.00 11.26 -35.13
C THR A 1 -11.55 10.89 -33.72
N TYR A 2 -10.29 10.45 -33.50
CA TYR A 2 -9.75 10.04 -32.19
C TYR A 2 -8.91 11.12 -31.48
N LYS A 3 -9.23 12.41 -31.68
CA LYS A 3 -8.45 13.54 -31.12
C LYS A 3 -9.27 14.56 -30.30
N THR A 4 -10.52 14.24 -29.96
CA THR A 4 -11.42 15.17 -29.24
C THR A 4 -11.80 14.72 -27.83
N SER A 5 -11.25 13.61 -27.31
CA SER A 5 -11.57 13.12 -25.95
C SER A 5 -10.52 13.46 -24.88
N LYS A 6 -9.35 14.02 -25.25
CA LYS A 6 -8.27 14.31 -24.29
C LYS A 6 -8.38 15.67 -23.58
N LYS A 7 -9.34 16.53 -23.95
CA LYS A 7 -9.49 17.86 -23.33
C LYS A 7 -10.45 17.90 -22.13
N GLN A 8 -11.23 16.85 -21.85
CA GLN A 8 -12.18 16.84 -20.73
C GLN A 8 -11.67 16.13 -19.46
N HIS A 9 -10.55 15.39 -19.53
CA HIS A 9 -9.95 14.78 -18.34
C HIS A 9 -8.85 15.63 -17.68
N GLN A 10 -8.60 16.85 -18.19
CA GLN A 10 -7.55 17.73 -17.68
C GLN A 10 -8.09 18.85 -16.75
N GLN A 11 -9.37 18.81 -16.39
CA GLN A 11 -10.04 19.84 -15.55
C GLN A 11 -10.60 19.32 -14.22
N LYS A 12 -10.12 18.19 -13.70
CA LYS A 12 -10.27 17.84 -12.27
C LYS A 12 -8.93 17.95 -11.54
N GLN A 13 -8.20 19.04 -11.82
CA GLN A 13 -7.07 19.47 -11.02
C GLN A 13 -7.65 20.15 -9.77
N SER A 14 -7.12 19.80 -8.60
CA SER A 14 -7.39 20.41 -7.27
C SER A 14 -8.67 20.04 -6.52
N GLU A 15 -8.96 18.76 -6.33
CA GLU A 15 -9.36 18.37 -4.96
C GLU A 15 -8.04 18.22 -4.22
N LEU A 16 -7.71 19.26 -3.44
CA LEU A 16 -6.63 19.20 -2.47
C LEU A 16 -6.82 17.90 -1.69
N ILE A 17 -5.84 17.00 -1.75
CA ILE A 17 -5.69 16.00 -0.70
C ILE A 17 -5.30 16.85 0.52
N SER A 18 -6.29 17.43 1.19
CA SER A 18 -6.11 17.93 2.53
C SER A 18 -5.69 16.70 3.30
N ASN A 19 -4.44 16.68 3.77
CA ASN A 19 -4.00 15.69 4.75
C ASN A 19 -4.75 15.84 6.08
N GLU A 20 -5.68 16.80 6.15
CA GLU A 20 -6.62 16.94 7.24
C GLU A 20 -7.60 15.78 7.23
N PRO A 21 -7.69 15.01 8.33
CA PRO A 21 -8.68 13.97 8.45
C PRO A 21 -10.08 14.58 8.29
N ASP A 22 -10.93 13.92 7.53
CA ASP A 22 -12.34 14.28 7.46
C ASP A 22 -12.97 13.97 8.83
N LEU A 23 -13.14 15.00 9.65
CA LEU A 23 -13.75 14.89 10.97
C LEU A 23 -15.29 15.01 10.91
N ASN A 24 -15.87 15.18 9.72
CA ASN A 24 -17.31 15.29 9.58
C ASN A 24 -17.99 13.96 9.98
N GLY A 25 -18.88 14.02 10.96
CA GLY A 25 -19.56 12.84 11.52
C GLY A 25 -18.84 12.21 12.71
N LEU A 26 -17.65 12.69 13.08
CA LEU A 26 -17.06 12.38 14.38
C LEU A 26 -17.71 13.28 15.46
N PRO A 27 -17.95 12.75 16.66
CA PRO A 27 -18.52 13.54 17.75
C PRO A 27 -17.65 14.77 18.08
N GLY A 28 -18.27 15.96 18.10
CA GLY A 28 -17.56 17.23 18.07
C GLY A 28 -16.99 17.75 19.39
N ASP A 29 -17.44 17.26 20.55
CA ASP A 29 -17.02 17.75 21.88
C ASP A 29 -17.22 16.68 22.98
N ASN A 30 -16.63 16.87 24.17
CA ASN A 30 -16.75 16.01 25.37
C ASN A 30 -16.16 14.58 25.28
N TYR A 31 -15.08 14.40 24.52
CA TYR A 31 -14.29 13.16 24.53
C TYR A 31 -12.92 13.41 25.16
N CYS A 32 -12.39 12.41 25.88
CA CYS A 32 -11.04 12.43 26.41
C CYS A 32 -10.20 11.37 25.68
N PHE A 33 -9.10 11.77 25.05
CA PHE A 33 -8.17 10.83 24.45
C PHE A 33 -7.44 10.06 25.55
N ILE A 34 -7.72 8.77 25.68
CA ILE A 34 -7.12 7.90 26.70
C ILE A 34 -5.83 7.23 26.20
N GLY A 35 -5.66 7.08 24.88
CA GLY A 35 -4.47 6.48 24.28
C GLY A 35 -4.72 5.89 22.90
N MET A 36 -3.66 5.31 22.32
CA MET A 36 -3.68 4.63 21.03
C MET A 36 -2.92 3.31 21.13
N PHE A 37 -3.40 2.29 20.43
CA PHE A 37 -2.68 1.05 20.19
C PHE A 37 -2.54 0.84 18.68
N SER A 38 -1.56 0.03 18.29
CA SER A 38 -1.33 -0.35 16.89
C SER A 38 -1.42 -1.86 16.74
N LEU A 39 -1.89 -2.30 15.58
CA LEU A 39 -1.93 -3.71 15.21
C LEU A 39 -0.86 -3.95 14.16
N LEU A 40 0.00 -4.94 14.43
CA LEU A 40 1.01 -5.40 13.50
C LEU A 40 0.58 -6.76 12.96
N ASP A 41 0.51 -6.89 11.65
CA ASP A 41 0.42 -8.17 10.95
C ASP A 41 1.78 -8.51 10.32
N PRO A 42 2.68 -9.19 11.05
CA PRO A 42 3.97 -9.57 10.50
C PRO A 42 3.80 -10.75 9.53
N ALA A 43 4.52 -10.71 8.41
CA ALA A 43 4.64 -11.90 7.56
C ALA A 43 5.20 -13.07 8.37
N ARG A 44 4.78 -14.29 8.02
CA ARG A 44 5.28 -15.49 8.71
C ARG A 44 6.81 -15.57 8.58
N PRO A 45 7.54 -15.98 9.64
CA PRO A 45 9.01 -15.95 9.67
C PRO A 45 9.68 -16.69 8.51
N GLU A 46 9.03 -17.73 7.98
CA GLU A 46 9.53 -18.57 6.90
C GLU A 46 9.36 -17.98 5.48
N VAL A 47 8.50 -16.96 5.31
CA VAL A 47 8.18 -16.42 3.98
C VAL A 47 9.40 -15.84 3.26
N PRO A 48 10.26 -15.01 3.89
CA PRO A 48 11.40 -14.42 3.20
C PRO A 48 12.33 -15.47 2.57
N ASP A 49 12.60 -16.57 3.30
CA ASP A 49 13.46 -17.66 2.82
C ASP A 49 12.80 -18.45 1.69
N ALA A 50 11.49 -18.69 1.78
CA ALA A 50 10.73 -19.36 0.73
C ALA A 50 10.75 -18.54 -0.58
N VAL A 51 10.58 -17.22 -0.49
CA VAL A 51 10.65 -16.31 -1.63
C VAL A 51 12.04 -16.34 -2.27
N ILE A 52 13.11 -16.32 -1.48
CA ILE A 52 14.49 -16.42 -1.99
C ILE A 52 14.72 -17.74 -2.72
N LYS A 53 14.29 -18.88 -2.14
CA LYS A 53 14.41 -20.20 -2.76
C LYS A 53 13.68 -20.26 -4.10
N ALA A 54 12.45 -19.77 -4.15
CA ALA A 54 11.65 -19.71 -5.38
C ALA A 54 12.35 -18.87 -6.47
N ARG A 55 12.88 -17.70 -6.10
CA ARG A 55 13.58 -16.83 -7.06
C ARG A 55 14.88 -17.44 -7.59
N ARG A 56 15.67 -18.12 -6.76
CA ARG A 56 16.86 -18.88 -7.19
C ARG A 56 16.52 -20.00 -8.16
N ALA A 57 15.31 -20.54 -8.09
CA ALA A 57 14.77 -21.50 -9.04
C ALA A 57 14.13 -20.83 -10.28
N HIS A 58 14.32 -19.52 -10.48
CA HIS A 58 13.73 -18.74 -11.57
C HIS A 58 12.19 -18.68 -11.56
N ILE A 59 11.57 -18.86 -10.38
CA ILE A 59 10.13 -18.73 -10.19
C ILE A 59 9.78 -17.29 -9.85
N ARG A 60 8.78 -16.74 -10.55
CA ARG A 60 8.24 -15.41 -10.25
C ARG A 60 7.22 -15.51 -9.11
N VAL A 61 7.41 -14.69 -8.08
CA VAL A 61 6.50 -14.59 -6.93
C VAL A 61 5.69 -13.30 -7.04
N ALA A 62 4.38 -13.39 -6.86
CA ALA A 62 3.48 -12.24 -6.83
C ALA A 62 2.64 -12.27 -5.53
N MET A 63 2.34 -11.09 -4.99
CA MET A 63 1.45 -10.92 -3.84
C MET A 63 0.08 -10.46 -4.33
N VAL A 64 -0.98 -11.11 -3.83
CA VAL A 64 -2.36 -10.68 -4.00
C VAL A 64 -2.89 -10.31 -2.63
N THR A 65 -3.26 -9.05 -2.42
CA THR A 65 -3.84 -8.54 -1.17
C THR A 65 -4.89 -7.48 -1.47
N GLY A 66 -5.86 -7.34 -0.56
CA GLY A 66 -6.84 -6.26 -0.54
C GLY A 66 -6.41 -5.05 0.32
N ASP A 67 -5.21 -5.10 0.90
CA ASP A 67 -4.70 -4.02 1.75
C ASP A 67 -4.38 -2.74 0.97
N HIS A 68 -4.29 -1.64 1.72
CA HIS A 68 -3.81 -0.37 1.18
C HIS A 68 -2.41 -0.52 0.53
N PRO A 69 -2.14 0.11 -0.63
CA PRO A 69 -0.90 -0.09 -1.38
C PRO A 69 0.38 0.16 -0.57
N THR A 70 0.38 1.11 0.36
CA THR A 70 1.55 1.40 1.19
C THR A 70 1.87 0.26 2.15
N THR A 71 0.86 -0.36 2.75
CA THR A 71 1.00 -1.54 3.63
C THR A 71 1.50 -2.73 2.83
N ALA A 72 0.85 -3.02 1.69
CA ALA A 72 1.24 -4.10 0.80
C ALA A 72 2.71 -3.96 0.34
N ALA A 73 3.13 -2.75 -0.08
CA ALA A 73 4.50 -2.49 -0.48
C ALA A 73 5.50 -2.68 0.68
N SER A 74 5.12 -2.31 1.91
CA SER A 74 5.97 -2.54 3.08
C SER A 74 6.15 -4.04 3.36
N ILE A 75 5.09 -4.84 3.30
CA ILE A 75 5.19 -6.30 3.51
C ILE A 75 5.97 -6.95 2.38
N ALA A 76 5.67 -6.61 1.12
CA ALA A 76 6.35 -7.17 -0.04
C ALA A 76 7.86 -6.93 -0.06
N LYS A 77 8.33 -5.78 0.46
CA LYS A 77 9.76 -5.51 0.67
C LYS A 77 10.36 -6.38 1.78
N LYS A 78 9.67 -6.51 2.92
CA LYS A 78 10.13 -7.33 4.06
C LYS A 78 10.29 -8.80 3.68
N VAL A 79 9.47 -9.32 2.77
CA VAL A 79 9.50 -10.73 2.33
C VAL A 79 10.23 -10.97 1.00
N ASN A 80 11.00 -9.99 0.50
CA ASN A 80 11.79 -10.09 -0.73
C ASN A 80 11.01 -10.24 -2.04
N ILE A 81 9.69 -10.02 -2.06
CA ILE A 81 8.89 -9.96 -3.30
C ILE A 81 9.25 -8.69 -4.08
N LEU A 82 9.38 -7.56 -3.40
CA LEU A 82 9.90 -6.30 -3.95
C LEU A 82 11.31 -6.07 -3.44
N SER A 83 12.32 -6.41 -4.23
CA SER A 83 13.73 -6.25 -3.86
C SER A 83 14.53 -5.67 -5.02
N LYS A 84 15.47 -4.75 -4.69
CA LYS A 84 16.28 -4.00 -5.67
C LYS A 84 17.33 -4.87 -6.37
N GLU A 85 17.64 -6.03 -5.80
CA GLU A 85 18.59 -6.99 -6.35
C GLU A 85 18.01 -8.41 -6.21
N ILE A 86 17.81 -9.07 -7.34
CA ILE A 86 18.49 -10.33 -7.71
C ILE A 86 18.62 -10.25 -9.23
N SER A 87 19.86 -10.03 -9.71
CA SER A 87 20.18 -10.24 -11.12
C SER A 87 19.91 -11.69 -11.45
N ILE A 88 19.10 -11.89 -12.48
CA ILE A 88 18.90 -13.16 -13.18
C ILE A 88 20.27 -13.64 -13.69
#